data_AF-A0A150MLQ0-F1
#
_entry.id   AF-A0A150MLQ0-F1
#
_cell.length_a   1.000
_cell.length_b   1.000
_cell.length_c   1.000
_cell.angle_alpha   90.00
_cell.angle_beta   90.00
_cell.angle_gamma   90.00
#
_symmetry.space_group_name_H-M   'P 1'
#
loop_
_entity.id
_entity.type
_entity.pdbx_description
1 polymer ?
#
loop_
_entity_poly.entity_id
_entity_poly.type
_entity_poly.pdbx_seq_one_letter_code
_entity_poly.pdbx_strand_id
1 'polypeptide(L)' 'MKARKMMIQIDRASSRYHADYGWLKTYYSFSFDEYCDPNNVQFGPLRGGNDDFVAPLAGFGAHPHIEMEIVSVKGVFAT' A
#
# COMPACT_ATOMS: atom_id res chain seq x y z
N MET A 1 -33.01 -18.17 -9.66
CA MET A 1 -32.02 -17.16 -9.21
C MET A 1 -30.77 -17.32 -10.07
N LYS A 2 -30.34 -16.29 -10.82
CA LYS A 2 -29.06 -16.33 -11.54
C LYS A 2 -27.94 -16.06 -10.53
N ALA A 3 -26.96 -16.96 -10.44
CA ALA A 3 -25.74 -16.70 -9.70
C ALA A 3 -25.09 -15.42 -10.25
N ARG A 4 -24.83 -14.42 -9.40
CA ARG A 4 -23.98 -13.29 -9.76
C ARG A 4 -22.60 -13.84 -10.03
N LYS A 5 -22.09 -13.69 -11.26
CA LYS A 5 -20.67 -13.89 -11.55
C LYS A 5 -19.91 -12.91 -10.65
N MET A 6 -19.21 -13.41 -9.64
CA MET A 6 -18.30 -12.58 -8.85
C MET A 6 -17.20 -12.10 -9.79
N MET A 7 -17.10 -10.79 -9.97
CA MET A 7 -15.97 -10.18 -10.63
C MET A 7 -14.83 -10.14 -9.61
N ILE A 8 -13.76 -10.89 -9.89
CA ILE A 8 -12.53 -10.89 -9.09
C ILE A 8 -11.55 -9.99 -9.83
N GLN A 9 -11.09 -8.94 -9.15
CA GLN A 9 -9.96 -8.13 -9.61
C GLN A 9 -8.68 -8.70 -9.01
N ILE A 10 -7.62 -8.77 -9.81
CA ILE A 10 -6.29 -9.23 -9.38
C ILE A 10 -5.32 -8.08 -9.57
N ASP A 11 -4.90 -7.48 -8.47
CA ASP A 11 -3.82 -6.49 -8.45
C ASP A 11 -2.49 -7.22 -8.21
N ARG A 12 -1.69 -7.33 -9.27
CA ARG A 12 -0.42 -8.06 -9.20
C ARG A 12 0.66 -7.19 -8.56
N ALA A 13 1.61 -7.81 -7.86
CA ALA A 13 2.72 -7.07 -7.25
C ALA A 13 3.48 -6.18 -8.24
N SER A 14 3.63 -6.63 -9.49
CA SER A 14 4.32 -5.91 -10.56
C SER A 14 3.55 -4.73 -11.16
N SER A 15 2.25 -4.59 -10.85
CA SER A 15 1.44 -3.45 -11.33
C SER A 15 1.31 -2.34 -10.30
N ARG A 16 1.83 -2.54 -9.08
CA ARG A 16 1.84 -1.50 -8.04
C ARG A 16 2.78 -0.36 -8.43
N TYR A 17 2.41 0.86 -8.07
CA TYR A 17 3.31 1.98 -8.19
C TYR A 17 4.52 1.77 -7.28
N HIS A 18 5.72 2.12 -7.76
CA HIS A 18 6.97 1.96 -7.04
C HIS A 18 7.71 3.28 -6.94
N ALA A 19 8.16 3.63 -5.73
CA ALA A 19 9.07 4.73 -5.47
C ALA A 19 10.30 4.25 -4.68
N ASP A 20 11.44 4.85 -4.99
CA ASP A 20 12.72 4.62 -4.30
C ASP A 20 13.32 5.97 -3.88
N TYR A 21 13.33 6.20 -2.57
CA TYR A 21 13.89 7.40 -1.93
C TYR A 21 15.27 7.11 -1.32
N GLY A 22 15.93 6.03 -1.74
CA GLY A 22 17.21 5.54 -1.22
C GLY A 22 17.05 4.77 0.10
N TRP A 23 16.55 5.45 1.14
CA TRP A 23 16.33 4.85 2.47
C TRP A 23 15.00 4.11 2.57
N LEU A 24 14.03 4.46 1.72
CA LEU A 24 12.72 3.84 1.62
C LEU A 24 12.51 3.36 0.19
N LYS A 25 12.23 2.07 0.03
CA LYS A 25 11.62 1.53 -1.18
C LYS A 25 10.21 1.13 -0.85
N THR A 26 9.24 1.65 -1.58
CA THR A 26 7.82 1.43 -1.29
C THR A 26 7.06 1.01 -2.54
N TYR A 27 6.03 0.21 -2.34
CA TYR A 27 5.07 -0.17 -3.36
C TYR A 27 3.65 0.16 -2.91
N TYR A 28 2.92 0.94 -3.70
CA TYR A 28 1.57 1.38 -3.37
C TYR A 28 0.52 0.55 -4.11
N SER A 29 -0.35 -0.10 -3.35
CA SER A 29 -1.50 -0.84 -3.89
C SER A 29 -2.69 0.08 -4.20
N PHE A 30 -2.79 1.24 -3.54
CA PHE A 30 -3.81 2.26 -3.77
C PHE A 30 -3.15 3.62 -3.98
N SER A 31 -3.90 4.57 -4.53
CA SER A 31 -3.48 5.97 -4.68
C SER A 31 -3.02 6.55 -3.34
N PHE A 32 -1.77 7.00 -3.31
CA PHE A 32 -1.10 7.52 -2.12
C PHE A 32 0.09 8.41 -2.51
N ASP A 33 0.29 9.49 -1.78
CA ASP A 33 1.35 10.50 -2.03
C ASP A 33 1.37 10.98 -3.49
N GLU A 34 2.51 10.84 -4.18
CA GLU A 34 2.71 11.21 -5.59
C GLU A 34 1.99 10.29 -6.60
N TYR A 35 1.52 9.12 -6.18
CA TYR A 35 0.74 8.20 -7.02
C TYR A 35 -0.76 8.47 -6.90
N CYS A 36 -1.38 8.85 -8.03
CA CYS A 36 -2.81 9.13 -8.09
C CYS A 36 -3.47 8.42 -9.28
N ASP A 37 -4.27 7.40 -8.99
CA ASP A 37 -5.26 6.79 -9.87
C ASP A 37 -6.67 6.95 -9.28
N PRO A 38 -7.56 7.74 -9.91
CA PRO A 38 -8.92 7.96 -9.39
C PRO A 38 -9.77 6.68 -9.35
N ASN A 39 -9.38 5.62 -10.07
CA ASN A 39 -10.08 4.33 -10.07
C ASN A 39 -9.57 3.37 -9.00
N ASN A 40 -8.47 3.70 -8.31
CA ASN A 40 -7.79 2.80 -7.36
C ASN A 40 -7.49 3.50 -6.02
N VAL A 41 -8.51 4.12 -5.41
CA VAL A 41 -8.37 4.90 -4.18
C VAL A 41 -8.64 4.12 -2.89
N GLN A 42 -9.34 2.98 -2.97
CA GLN A 42 -9.72 2.16 -1.80
C GLN A 42 -10.31 0.81 -2.20
N PHE A 43 -10.33 -0.15 -1.25
CA PHE A 43 -11.16 -1.35 -1.30
C PHE A 43 -12.00 -1.47 -0.02
N GLY A 44 -13.31 -1.20 -0.11
CA GLY A 44 -14.14 -1.09 1.09
C GLY A 44 -13.60 0.00 2.03
N PRO A 45 -13.36 -0.30 3.33
CA PRO A 45 -12.76 0.65 4.27
C PRO A 45 -11.23 0.79 4.13
N LEU A 46 -10.55 -0.11 3.40
CA LEU A 46 -9.10 -0.06 3.24
C LEU A 46 -8.70 1.09 2.30
N ARG A 47 -7.98 2.08 2.84
CA ARG A 47 -7.57 3.30 2.12
C ARG A 47 -6.10 3.32 1.68
N GLY A 48 -5.22 2.69 2.46
CA GLY A 48 -3.78 2.64 2.20
C GLY A 48 -3.30 1.20 2.23
N GLY A 49 -2.33 0.89 1.37
CA GLY A 49 -1.73 -0.43 1.26
C GLY A 49 -0.32 -0.30 0.72
N ASN A 50 0.63 -0.14 1.64
CA ASN A 50 2.05 0.09 1.33
C ASN A 50 2.86 -1.16 1.71
N ASP A 51 3.81 -1.51 0.86
CA ASP A 51 4.80 -2.56 1.09
C ASP A 51 6.17 -1.89 1.14
N ASP A 52 6.65 -1.65 2.36
CA ASP A 52 7.76 -0.76 2.65
C ASP A 52 9.01 -1.54 3.05
N PHE A 53 10.09 -1.34 2.30
CA PHE A 53 11.44 -1.67 2.73
C PHE A 53 12.12 -0.42 3.26
N VAL A 54 12.35 -0.38 4.56
CA VAL A 54 13.05 0.71 5.26
C VAL A 54 14.49 0.27 5.54
N ALA A 55 15.46 1.07 5.11
CA ALA A 55 16.87 0.83 5.37
C ALA A 55 17.19 0.80 6.87
N PRO A 56 18.22 0.05 7.32
CA PRO A 56 18.61 0.02 8.72
C PRO A 56 18.85 1.42 9.29
N LEU A 57 18.38 1.65 10.52
CA LEU A 57 18.49 2.92 11.26
C LEU A 57 17.77 4.12 10.61
N ALA A 58 17.04 3.93 9.52
CA ALA A 58 16.16 4.94 8.95
C ALA A 58 14.72 4.79 9.46
N GLY A 59 13.91 5.80 9.20
CA GLY A 59 12.50 5.78 9.58
C GLY A 59 11.81 7.09 9.23
N PHE A 60 10.49 7.06 9.31
CA PHE A 60 9.67 8.25 9.14
C PHE A 60 9.79 9.14 10.37
N GLY A 61 9.96 10.45 10.16
CA GLY A 61 9.87 11.44 11.23
C GLY A 61 8.47 11.48 11.84
N ALA A 62 8.33 12.13 12.99
CA ALA A 62 7.02 12.30 13.63
C ALA A 62 6.08 13.10 12.72
N HIS A 63 4.88 12.57 12.47
CA HIS A 63 3.83 13.20 11.68
C HIS A 63 2.44 12.80 12.20
N PRO A 64 1.43 13.69 12.11
CA PRO A 64 0.10 13.43 12.63
C PRO A 64 -0.75 12.57 11.68
N HIS A 65 -1.69 11.82 12.25
CA HIS A 65 -2.80 11.17 11.55
C HIS A 65 -4.12 11.53 12.23
N ILE A 66 -5.22 11.52 11.48
CA ILE A 66 -6.57 11.83 11.96
C ILE A 66 -7.58 10.87 11.33
N GLU A 67 -8.59 10.42 12.09
CA GLU A 67 -9.66 9.51 11.64
C GLU A 67 -9.18 8.25 10.88
N MET A 68 -8.04 7.67 11.27
CA MET A 68 -7.43 6.51 10.60
C MET A 68 -6.94 5.47 11.61
N GLU A 69 -7.18 4.20 11.34
CA GLU A 69 -6.50 3.09 11.99
C GLU A 69 -5.34 2.63 11.12
N ILE A 70 -4.13 2.55 11.70
CA ILE A 70 -2.91 2.14 10.99
C ILE A 70 -2.45 0.80 11.56
N VAL A 71 -2.34 -0.20 10.70
CA VAL A 71 -1.83 -1.53 11.04
C VAL A 71 -0.51 -1.75 10.33
N SER A 72 0.56 -2.00 11.10
CA SER A 72 1.87 -2.38 10.56
C SER A 72 2.12 -3.85 10.82
N VAL A 73 2.45 -4.60 9.78
CA VAL A 73 2.83 -6.01 9.87
C VAL A 73 4.29 -6.13 9.47
N LYS A 74 5.12 -6.67 10.37
CA LYS A 74 6.54 -6.88 10.10
C LYS A 74 6.71 -8.02 9.09
N GLY A 75 7.26 -7.71 7.93
CA GLY A 75 7.76 -8.72 7.00
C GLY A 75 8.91 -9.50 7.63
N VAL A 76 8.88 -10.83 7.49
CA VAL A 76 10.04 -11.69 7.79
C VAL A 76 10.70 -11.99 6.45
N PHE A 77 11.75 -11.25 6.12
CA PHE A 77 12.60 -11.60 4.99
C PHE A 77 13.51 -12.75 5.43
N ALA A 78 13.31 -13.93 4.86
CA ALA A 78 14.31 -14.98 4.94
C ALA A 78 15.52 -14.50 4.11
N THR A 79 16.66 -14.34 4.77
CA THR A 79 17.97 -14.17 4.13
C THR A 79 18.38 -15.43 3.39
#